data_AF-C9ABJ2-F1
#
_entry.id   AF-C9ABJ2-F1
#
_cell.length_a   1.000
_cell.length_b   1.000
_cell.length_c   1.000
_cell.angle_alpha   90.00
_cell.angle_beta   90.00
_cell.angle_gamma   90.00
#
_symmetry.space_group_name_H-M   'P 1'
#
loop_
_entity.id
_entity.type
_entity.pdbx_description
1 polymer ?
#
loop_
_entity_poly.entity_id
_entity_poly.type
_entity_poly.pdbx_seq_one_letter_code
_entity_poly.pdbx_strand_id
1 'polypeptide(L)'
;MERYIIENQYLIVEFLAYGGCITKIVNKKTKTNYILAYDRYIDYIRNPYYLGAVIGRNAGRTFPPHYIDYRGKSVSLDTNEKNVHLHGGRDGFHKKQFRVEKKSQESYNLSLVDDRSLYEAMVFNISYRLSKNVFIIEITGVSEVPTICNLTNHMYFNLDDEKTSVGKHLLKIADAKLQLIDEQYIPTGDLIDYASEPMYKGFDFSNTKEIESAFNQNNLLSMICNGGIDLAYCFKPNCWKNQHPLISLSNASKTNRLQITSNQNSVVVYTLNKLSDIVSIDKRPVMKHQGITFELQQIPNFIHGTSDYLTRKYESITEYAIF
;
A
#
# COMPACT_ATOMS: atom_id res chain seq x y z
N MET A 1 7.99 -22.09 -3.07
CA MET A 1 7.29 -20.90 -3.60
C MET A 1 8.11 -20.36 -4.75
N GLU A 2 7.50 -20.09 -5.90
CA GLU A 2 8.22 -19.60 -7.08
C GLU A 2 8.63 -18.14 -6.90
N ARG A 3 9.88 -17.85 -7.27
CA ARG A 3 10.54 -16.56 -7.06
C ARG A 3 11.12 -16.07 -8.37
N TYR A 4 11.01 -14.77 -8.60
CA TYR A 4 11.38 -14.12 -9.85
C TYR A 4 12.22 -12.88 -9.55
N ILE A 5 13.16 -12.57 -10.44
CA ILE A 5 14.07 -11.44 -10.33
C ILE A 5 13.96 -10.60 -11.59
N ILE A 6 13.83 -9.28 -11.39
CA ILE A 6 13.89 -8.23 -12.40
C ILE A 6 15.13 -7.40 -12.12
N GLU A 7 15.96 -7.19 -13.12
CA GLU A 7 17.26 -6.54 -12.90
C GLU A 7 17.70 -5.72 -14.10
N ASN A 8 18.24 -4.53 -13.83
CA ASN A 8 18.96 -3.72 -14.81
C ASN A 8 20.21 -3.10 -14.17
N GLN A 9 20.84 -2.11 -14.82
CA GLN A 9 22.08 -1.50 -14.30
C GLN A 9 21.91 -0.76 -12.95
N TYR A 10 20.69 -0.37 -12.57
CA TYR A 10 20.41 0.43 -11.37
C TYR A 10 19.82 -0.40 -10.22
N LEU A 11 18.88 -1.30 -10.53
CA LEU A 11 18.04 -1.95 -9.53
C LEU A 11 18.05 -3.47 -9.66
N ILE A 12 17.83 -4.13 -8.52
CA ILE A 12 17.40 -5.53 -8.44
C ILE A 12 16.07 -5.56 -7.70
N VAL A 13 15.03 -6.09 -8.33
CA VAL A 13 13.72 -6.32 -7.71
C VAL A 13 13.46 -7.82 -7.67
N GLU A 14 12.99 -8.31 -6.54
CA GLU A 14 12.59 -9.70 -6.36
C GLU A 14 11.13 -9.76 -5.95
N PHE A 15 10.40 -10.75 -6.48
CA PHE A 15 9.02 -10.99 -6.12
C PHE A 15 8.65 -12.47 -6.13
N LEU A 16 7.54 -12.79 -5.48
CA LEU A 16 6.93 -14.12 -5.43
C LEU A 16 5.68 -14.15 -6.31
N ALA A 17 5.44 -15.28 -6.98
CA ALA A 17 4.16 -15.50 -7.66
C ALA A 17 2.99 -15.56 -6.66
N TYR A 18 3.24 -16.02 -5.44
CA TYR A 18 2.25 -16.04 -4.38
C TYR A 18 2.05 -14.63 -3.80
N GLY A 19 0.81 -14.15 -3.84
CA GLY A 19 0.41 -12.82 -3.41
C GLY A 19 0.94 -11.67 -4.30
N GLY A 20 1.66 -11.99 -5.39
CA GLY A 20 2.43 -10.98 -6.14
C GLY A 20 3.44 -10.25 -5.25
N CYS A 21 3.92 -10.89 -4.17
CA CYS A 21 4.63 -10.18 -3.11
C CYS A 21 5.99 -9.67 -3.58
N ILE A 22 6.25 -8.37 -3.48
CA ILE A 22 7.60 -7.81 -3.65
C ILE A 22 8.42 -8.10 -2.39
N THR A 23 9.55 -8.79 -2.56
CA THR A 23 10.41 -9.26 -1.44
C THR A 23 11.75 -8.56 -1.37
N LYS A 24 12.13 -7.83 -2.42
CA LYS A 24 13.37 -7.06 -2.45
C LYS A 24 13.29 -5.91 -3.44
N ILE A 25 13.87 -4.78 -3.07
CA ILE A 25 14.19 -3.67 -3.97
C ILE A 25 15.57 -3.15 -3.58
N VAL A 26 16.62 -3.57 -4.29
CA VAL A 26 17.99 -3.16 -4.01
C VAL A 26 18.42 -2.06 -4.99
N ASN A 27 18.85 -0.93 -4.44
CA ASN A 27 19.63 0.06 -5.17
C ASN A 27 21.06 -0.47 -5.32
N LYS A 28 21.52 -0.75 -6.55
CA LYS A 28 22.86 -1.32 -6.80
C LYS A 28 24.00 -0.38 -6.41
N LYS A 29 23.75 0.93 -6.46
CA LYS A 29 24.77 1.94 -6.13
C LYS A 29 25.10 1.92 -4.64
N THR A 30 24.08 1.93 -3.78
CA THR A 30 24.25 1.94 -2.33
C THR A 30 24.26 0.53 -1.73
N LYS A 31 23.83 -0.47 -2.50
CA LYS A 31 23.62 -1.87 -2.08
C LYS A 31 22.55 -2.04 -0.99
N THR A 32 21.78 -0.99 -0.74
CA THR A 32 20.70 -0.99 0.25
C THR A 32 19.44 -1.64 -0.32
N ASN A 33 18.83 -2.56 0.43
CA ASN A 33 17.46 -3.00 0.20
C ASN A 33 16.49 -1.98 0.82
N TYR A 34 15.58 -1.43 0.01
CA TYR A 34 14.70 -0.31 0.38
C TYR A 34 13.43 -0.73 1.10
N ILE A 35 13.16 -2.05 1.18
CA ILE A 35 11.95 -2.57 1.82
C ILE A 35 12.25 -3.60 2.90
N LEU A 36 11.32 -3.78 3.81
CA LEU A 36 11.28 -4.92 4.72
C LEU A 36 10.84 -6.18 3.98
N ALA A 37 11.37 -7.32 4.42
CA ALA A 37 10.99 -8.63 3.92
C ALA A 37 11.16 -9.65 5.06
N TYR A 38 10.38 -10.73 5.01
CA TYR A 38 10.63 -11.86 5.91
C TYR A 38 11.95 -12.54 5.55
N ASP A 39 12.66 -13.04 6.56
CA ASP A 39 13.90 -13.78 6.34
C ASP A 39 13.69 -15.08 5.56
N ARG A 40 12.50 -15.69 5.67
CA ARG A 40 12.15 -16.94 4.98
C ARG A 40 10.93 -16.73 4.09
N TYR A 41 11.05 -17.17 2.83
CA TYR A 41 9.94 -17.09 1.87
C TYR A 41 8.69 -17.86 2.31
N ILE A 42 8.82 -18.91 3.12
CA ILE A 42 7.68 -19.67 3.63
C ILE A 42 6.77 -18.82 4.54
N ASP A 43 7.32 -17.79 5.18
CA ASP A 43 6.56 -16.94 6.10
C ASP A 43 5.56 -16.04 5.34
N TYR A 44 5.76 -15.85 4.02
CA TYR A 44 4.79 -15.19 3.13
C TYR A 44 3.51 -16.01 2.91
N ILE A 45 3.46 -17.30 3.27
CA ILE A 45 2.18 -18.05 3.22
C ILE A 45 1.19 -17.48 4.25
N ARG A 46 1.67 -17.22 5.47
CA ARG A 46 0.86 -16.61 6.54
C ARG A 46 0.79 -15.09 6.38
N ASN A 47 1.92 -14.46 6.06
CA ASN A 47 2.10 -13.03 5.86
C ASN A 47 1.21 -12.13 6.77
N PRO A 48 1.36 -12.22 8.10
CA PRO A 48 0.46 -11.52 9.03
C PRO A 48 0.49 -9.99 8.89
N TYR A 49 1.52 -9.44 8.23
CA TYR A 49 1.69 -8.00 8.00
C TYR A 49 1.54 -7.61 6.53
N TYR A 50 1.09 -8.51 5.66
CA TYR A 50 0.93 -8.26 4.22
C TYR A 50 2.19 -7.72 3.52
N LEU A 51 3.40 -8.02 4.02
CA LEU A 51 4.67 -7.49 3.49
C LEU A 51 4.73 -7.67 1.98
N GLY A 52 4.81 -6.56 1.24
CA GLY A 52 5.01 -6.51 -0.20
C GLY A 52 3.85 -7.05 -1.05
N ALA A 53 2.77 -7.53 -0.44
CA ALA A 53 1.68 -8.20 -1.14
C ALA A 53 0.88 -7.24 -2.04
N VAL A 54 0.33 -7.77 -3.12
CA VAL A 54 -0.78 -7.12 -3.83
C VAL A 54 -2.05 -7.31 -3.01
N ILE A 55 -2.72 -6.21 -2.72
CA ILE A 55 -3.96 -6.18 -1.96
C ILE A 55 -5.14 -6.00 -2.89
N GLY A 56 -6.18 -6.78 -2.70
CA GLY A 56 -7.41 -6.76 -3.51
C GLY A 56 -8.36 -7.87 -3.06
N ARG A 57 -9.63 -7.87 -3.47
CA ARG A 57 -10.27 -6.99 -4.49
C ARG A 57 -10.58 -5.56 -4.05
N ASN A 58 -10.62 -5.30 -2.75
CA ASN A 58 -10.78 -3.97 -2.17
C ASN A 58 -9.74 -3.72 -1.08
N ALA A 59 -8.82 -2.79 -1.31
CA ALA A 59 -7.80 -2.40 -0.35
C ALA A 59 -8.37 -1.52 0.78
N GLY A 60 -7.70 -1.54 1.93
CA GLY A 60 -8.19 -0.97 3.18
C GLY A 60 -9.41 -1.69 3.78
N ARG A 61 -10.15 -0.94 4.60
CA ARG A 61 -11.31 -1.41 5.37
C ARG A 61 -12.61 -1.11 4.64
N THR A 62 -13.52 -2.09 4.68
CA THR A 62 -14.91 -1.93 4.26
C THR A 62 -15.83 -2.08 5.46
N PHE A 63 -16.53 -1.00 5.79
CA PHE A 63 -17.55 -1.00 6.83
C PHE A 63 -18.71 -0.07 6.46
N PRO A 64 -19.97 -0.54 6.53
CA PRO A 64 -20.37 -1.92 6.85
C PRO A 64 -19.89 -2.95 5.80
N PRO A 65 -19.73 -4.26 6.15
CA PRO A 65 -19.12 -5.26 5.28
C PRO A 65 -20.09 -5.77 4.22
N HIS A 66 -20.56 -4.89 3.35
CA HIS A 66 -21.38 -5.21 2.19
C HIS A 66 -21.21 -4.16 1.11
N TYR A 67 -21.72 -4.43 -0.08
CA TYR A 67 -21.88 -3.45 -1.15
C TYR A 67 -23.16 -3.69 -1.94
N ILE A 68 -23.53 -2.76 -2.82
CA ILE A 68 -24.65 -2.92 -3.74
C ILE A 68 -24.11 -3.31 -5.11
N ASP A 69 -24.55 -4.45 -5.63
CA ASP A 69 -24.14 -4.94 -6.95
C ASP A 69 -24.78 -4.14 -8.10
N TYR A 70 -24.38 -4.45 -9.32
CA TYR A 70 -24.89 -3.83 -10.55
C TYR A 70 -26.40 -4.07 -10.80
N ARG A 71 -27.05 -4.97 -10.05
CA ARG A 71 -28.49 -5.23 -10.10
C ARG A 71 -29.25 -4.56 -8.94
N GLY A 72 -28.57 -3.78 -8.10
CA GLY A 72 -29.16 -3.14 -6.93
C GLY A 72 -29.34 -4.06 -5.73
N LYS A 73 -28.70 -5.24 -5.72
CA LYS A 73 -28.79 -6.20 -4.62
C LYS A 73 -27.63 -5.99 -3.63
N SER A 74 -27.93 -6.08 -2.34
CA SER A 74 -26.90 -6.10 -1.30
C SER A 74 -26.14 -7.43 -1.30
N VAL A 75 -24.82 -7.37 -1.42
CA VAL A 75 -23.88 -8.49 -1.35
C VAL A 75 -23.08 -8.38 -0.06
N SER A 76 -23.26 -9.36 0.83
CA SER A 76 -22.51 -9.43 2.09
C SER A 76 -21.07 -9.88 1.85
N LEU A 77 -20.13 -9.16 2.45
CA LEU A 77 -18.71 -9.50 2.46
C LEU A 77 -18.36 -10.23 3.77
N ASP A 78 -17.34 -11.08 3.72
CA ASP A 78 -16.84 -11.75 4.92
C ASP A 78 -16.07 -10.77 5.82
N THR A 79 -16.01 -11.03 7.12
CA THR A 79 -15.16 -10.27 8.03
C THR A 79 -13.93 -11.06 8.43
N ASN A 80 -12.79 -10.39 8.41
CA ASN A 80 -11.47 -10.93 8.77
C ASN A 80 -10.71 -10.05 9.78
N GLU A 81 -11.22 -8.85 10.09
CA GLU A 81 -10.77 -8.02 11.20
C GLU A 81 -11.99 -7.57 12.02
N LYS A 82 -12.33 -8.29 13.08
CA LYS A 82 -13.56 -8.08 13.87
C LYS A 82 -14.82 -8.07 12.98
N ASN A 83 -15.49 -6.92 12.86
CA ASN A 83 -16.69 -6.65 12.07
C ASN A 83 -16.39 -6.00 10.69
N VAL A 84 -15.11 -5.90 10.32
CA VAL A 84 -14.65 -5.23 9.10
C VAL A 84 -14.19 -6.26 8.06
N HIS A 85 -14.49 -5.99 6.80
CA HIS A 85 -13.90 -6.66 5.65
C HIS A 85 -12.63 -5.90 5.24
N LEU A 86 -11.47 -6.45 5.53
CA LEU A 86 -10.15 -5.84 5.35
C LEU A 86 -9.41 -6.51 4.18
N HIS A 87 -8.86 -5.72 3.27
CA HIS A 87 -7.91 -6.17 2.24
C HIS A 87 -8.42 -7.31 1.34
N GLY A 88 -9.70 -7.27 0.98
CA GLY A 88 -10.36 -8.29 0.17
C GLY A 88 -10.78 -9.56 0.94
N GLY A 89 -10.71 -9.53 2.27
CA GLY A 89 -11.24 -10.58 3.13
C GLY A 89 -10.31 -11.79 3.28
N ARG A 90 -10.89 -12.92 3.68
CA ARG A 90 -10.17 -14.16 3.99
C ARG A 90 -9.47 -14.75 2.76
N ASP A 91 -9.98 -14.47 1.57
CA ASP A 91 -9.50 -14.96 0.27
C ASP A 91 -8.92 -13.82 -0.59
N GLY A 92 -8.42 -12.76 0.04
CA GLY A 92 -7.80 -11.63 -0.64
C GLY A 92 -6.55 -11.98 -1.45
N PHE A 93 -6.12 -11.05 -2.29
CA PHE A 93 -5.09 -11.30 -3.32
C PHE A 93 -3.72 -11.69 -2.76
N HIS A 94 -3.42 -11.26 -1.53
CA HIS A 94 -2.23 -11.65 -0.77
C HIS A 94 -2.07 -13.18 -0.59
N LYS A 95 -3.13 -13.99 -0.79
CA LYS A 95 -3.10 -15.46 -0.73
C LYS A 95 -3.22 -16.15 -2.09
N LYS A 96 -3.30 -15.39 -3.18
CA LYS A 96 -3.52 -15.94 -4.52
C LYS A 96 -2.21 -16.31 -5.18
N GLN A 97 -2.20 -17.42 -5.91
CA GLN A 97 -1.08 -17.78 -6.78
C GLN A 97 -1.29 -17.13 -8.14
N PHE A 98 -0.46 -16.14 -8.48
CA PHE A 98 -0.48 -15.52 -9.80
C PHE A 98 0.26 -16.40 -10.81
N ARG A 99 -0.24 -16.46 -12.03
CA ARG A 99 0.54 -16.99 -13.16
C ARG A 99 1.53 -15.92 -13.60
N VAL A 100 2.80 -16.28 -13.71
CA VAL A 100 3.89 -15.35 -14.07
C VAL A 100 4.41 -15.66 -15.45
N GLU A 101 4.62 -14.62 -16.25
CA GLU A 101 5.19 -14.68 -17.59
C GLU A 101 6.34 -13.67 -17.69
N LYS A 102 7.53 -14.14 -18.06
CA LYS A 102 8.68 -13.27 -18.33
C LYS A 102 8.48 -12.57 -19.68
N LYS A 103 8.53 -11.24 -19.71
CA LYS A 103 8.47 -10.45 -20.96
C LYS A 103 9.86 -10.04 -21.43
N SER A 104 10.74 -9.68 -20.51
CA SER A 104 12.15 -9.41 -20.76
C SER A 104 12.99 -9.63 -19.49
N GLN A 105 14.26 -9.25 -19.49
CA GLN A 105 15.06 -9.22 -18.26
C GLN A 105 14.59 -8.13 -17.29
N GLU A 106 13.99 -7.06 -17.82
CA GLU A 106 13.54 -5.88 -17.06
C GLU A 106 12.02 -5.87 -16.85
N SER A 107 11.27 -6.91 -17.24
CA SER A 107 9.80 -6.92 -17.13
C SER A 107 9.19 -8.33 -17.03
N TYR A 108 8.21 -8.47 -16.15
CA TYR A 108 7.35 -9.65 -15.99
C TYR A 108 5.89 -9.20 -15.93
N ASN A 109 5.00 -10.05 -16.46
CA ASN A 109 3.57 -9.93 -16.26
C ASN A 109 3.07 -11.03 -15.33
N LEU A 110 2.21 -10.65 -14.39
CA LEU A 110 1.48 -11.55 -13.52
C LEU A 110 0.00 -11.48 -13.91
N SER A 111 -0.68 -12.62 -13.92
CA SER A 111 -2.11 -12.68 -14.24
C SER A 111 -2.87 -13.50 -13.21
N LEU A 112 -4.10 -13.07 -12.91
CA LEU A 112 -5.03 -13.75 -12.03
C LEU A 112 -6.44 -13.66 -12.62
N VAL A 113 -7.13 -14.79 -12.71
CA VAL A 113 -8.57 -14.83 -12.94
C VAL A 113 -9.21 -14.95 -11.56
N ASP A 114 -9.93 -13.92 -11.13
CA ASP A 114 -10.65 -13.93 -9.87
C ASP A 114 -12.14 -14.18 -10.15
N ASP A 115 -12.55 -15.44 -10.07
CA ASP A 115 -13.91 -15.92 -10.38
C ASP A 115 -14.60 -16.62 -9.19
N ARG A 116 -13.93 -16.64 -8.03
CA ARG A 116 -14.38 -17.34 -6.80
C ARG A 116 -14.48 -16.43 -5.58
N SER A 117 -14.12 -15.15 -5.71
CA SER A 117 -14.30 -14.20 -4.62
C SER A 117 -15.78 -13.85 -4.42
N LEU A 118 -16.06 -13.07 -3.37
CA LEU A 118 -17.41 -12.54 -3.10
C LEU A 118 -17.82 -11.42 -4.06
N TYR A 119 -16.92 -11.04 -4.98
CA TYR A 119 -17.12 -10.02 -5.99
C TYR A 119 -17.39 -10.68 -7.35
N GLU A 120 -17.92 -9.91 -8.31
CA GLU A 120 -18.08 -10.43 -9.65
C GLU A 120 -16.71 -10.70 -10.32
N ALA A 121 -16.72 -11.67 -11.23
CA ALA A 121 -15.52 -12.21 -11.83
C ALA A 121 -14.73 -11.13 -12.59
N MET A 122 -13.42 -11.08 -12.41
CA MET A 122 -12.55 -10.13 -13.09
C MET A 122 -11.19 -10.75 -13.39
N VAL A 123 -10.65 -10.43 -14.57
CA VAL A 123 -9.32 -10.87 -14.99
C VAL A 123 -8.34 -9.73 -14.77
N PHE A 124 -7.26 -10.01 -14.06
CA PHE A 124 -6.22 -9.06 -13.71
C PHE A 124 -4.92 -9.32 -14.47
N ASN A 125 -4.23 -8.25 -14.83
CA ASN A 125 -2.85 -8.27 -15.28
C ASN A 125 -2.04 -7.26 -14.47
N ILE A 126 -0.88 -7.67 -13.98
CA ILE A 126 0.06 -6.82 -13.26
C ILE A 126 1.39 -6.85 -14.01
N SER A 127 1.85 -5.70 -14.47
CA SER A 127 3.17 -5.52 -15.06
C SER A 127 4.12 -5.02 -13.98
N TYR A 128 5.14 -5.81 -13.70
CA TYR A 128 6.31 -5.39 -12.93
C TYR A 128 7.43 -5.13 -13.90
N ARG A 129 7.92 -3.88 -13.95
CA ARG A 129 8.99 -3.50 -14.88
C ARG A 129 9.96 -2.49 -14.30
N LEU A 130 11.18 -2.51 -14.81
CA LEU A 130 12.19 -1.50 -14.55
C LEU A 130 12.30 -0.55 -15.74
N SER A 131 12.57 0.72 -15.44
CA SER A 131 12.98 1.72 -16.42
C SER A 131 14.00 2.63 -15.76
N LYS A 132 15.27 2.51 -16.16
CA LYS A 132 16.40 3.14 -15.46
C LYS A 132 16.34 2.81 -13.95
N ASN A 133 16.34 3.81 -13.09
CA ASN A 133 16.29 3.67 -11.64
C ASN A 133 14.85 3.70 -11.08
N VAL A 134 13.85 3.39 -11.91
CA VAL A 134 12.43 3.40 -11.54
C VAL A 134 11.88 1.98 -11.60
N PHE A 135 11.29 1.52 -10.50
CA PHE A 135 10.46 0.32 -10.47
C PHE A 135 8.99 0.72 -10.68
N ILE A 136 8.30 0.07 -11.60
CA ILE A 136 6.95 0.44 -12.01
C ILE A 136 6.04 -0.76 -11.83
N ILE A 137 4.93 -0.52 -11.13
CA ILE A 137 3.82 -1.45 -10.97
C ILE A 137 2.64 -0.87 -11.72
N GLU A 138 2.16 -1.59 -12.73
CA GLU A 138 0.95 -1.26 -13.47
C GLU A 138 -0.04 -2.42 -13.32
N ILE A 139 -1.25 -2.14 -12.85
CA ILE A 139 -2.30 -3.13 -12.62
C ILE A 139 -3.47 -2.76 -13.51
N THR A 140 -3.90 -3.71 -14.33
CA THR A 140 -5.13 -3.61 -15.10
C THR A 140 -6.10 -4.72 -14.70
N GLY A 141 -7.39 -4.47 -14.84
CA GLY A 141 -8.37 -5.53 -14.71
C GLY A 141 -9.59 -5.27 -15.59
N VAL A 142 -10.20 -6.35 -16.05
CA VAL A 142 -11.36 -6.33 -16.94
C VAL A 142 -12.41 -7.30 -16.43
N SER A 143 -13.65 -6.82 -16.35
CA SER A 143 -14.81 -7.61 -15.96
C SER A 143 -15.93 -7.49 -17.01
N GLU A 144 -16.65 -8.60 -17.22
CA GLU A 144 -17.86 -8.63 -18.04
C GLU A 144 -19.06 -7.97 -17.36
N VAL A 145 -18.98 -7.69 -16.07
CA VAL A 145 -20.05 -7.14 -15.24
C VAL A 145 -19.48 -6.08 -14.29
N PRO A 146 -20.16 -4.94 -14.04
CA PRO A 146 -19.65 -3.93 -13.12
C PRO A 146 -19.45 -4.51 -11.71
N THR A 147 -18.29 -4.25 -11.12
CA THR A 147 -17.86 -4.81 -9.82
C THR A 147 -16.97 -3.81 -9.08
N ILE A 148 -16.77 -4.03 -7.78
CA ILE A 148 -15.76 -3.29 -7.02
C ILE A 148 -14.36 -3.70 -7.48
N CYS A 149 -13.47 -2.71 -7.56
CA CYS A 149 -12.05 -2.91 -7.79
C CYS A 149 -11.24 -1.75 -7.20
N ASN A 150 -10.41 -2.03 -6.21
CA ASN A 150 -9.47 -1.08 -5.63
C ASN A 150 -8.26 -1.85 -5.10
N LEU A 151 -7.14 -1.78 -5.82
CA LEU A 151 -5.93 -2.50 -5.48
C LEU A 151 -4.83 -1.57 -5.00
N THR A 152 -3.92 -2.11 -4.22
CA THR A 152 -2.67 -1.45 -3.85
C THR A 152 -1.53 -2.46 -3.69
N ASN A 153 -0.33 -1.96 -3.44
CA ASN A 153 0.80 -2.77 -3.01
C ASN A 153 1.25 -2.37 -1.60
N HIS A 154 1.51 -3.38 -0.76
CA HIS A 154 1.73 -3.22 0.66
C HIS A 154 3.21 -3.39 1.05
N MET A 155 4.11 -2.83 0.23
CA MET A 155 5.54 -2.70 0.53
C MET A 155 5.77 -1.81 1.76
N TYR A 156 6.58 -2.31 2.70
CA TYR A 156 7.09 -1.50 3.81
C TYR A 156 8.47 -0.98 3.48
N PHE A 157 8.61 0.32 3.32
CA PHE A 157 9.89 0.96 3.05
C PHE A 157 10.69 1.17 4.33
N ASN A 158 11.99 0.93 4.23
CA ASN A 158 13.00 1.38 5.17
C ASN A 158 14.32 1.56 4.41
N LEU A 159 14.77 2.81 4.31
CA LEU A 159 15.87 3.24 3.46
C LEU A 159 17.26 3.18 4.12
N ASP A 160 17.34 2.73 5.38
CA ASP A 160 18.61 2.48 6.05
C ASP A 160 19.05 1.03 5.85
N ASP A 161 20.35 0.77 5.87
CA ASP A 161 20.87 -0.60 5.78
C ASP A 161 20.43 -1.43 6.98
N GLU A 162 20.62 -0.90 8.18
CA GLU A 162 20.10 -1.48 9.41
C GLU A 162 18.60 -1.20 9.52
N LYS A 163 17.78 -2.26 9.52
CA LYS A 163 16.32 -2.14 9.53
C LYS A 163 15.79 -1.87 10.94
N THR A 164 16.11 -0.70 11.49
CA THR A 164 15.52 -0.19 12.74
C THR A 164 14.30 0.70 12.47
N SER A 165 13.93 1.59 13.38
CA SER A 165 12.78 2.49 13.21
C SER A 165 12.97 3.47 12.05
N VAL A 166 11.92 3.74 11.28
CA VAL A 166 11.89 4.77 10.23
C VAL A 166 11.64 6.18 10.76
N GLY A 167 11.56 6.37 12.08
CA GLY A 167 11.22 7.66 12.69
C GLY A 167 12.08 8.84 12.21
N LYS A 168 13.38 8.60 11.98
CA LYS A 168 14.34 9.59 11.49
C LYS A 168 14.34 9.78 9.97
N HIS A 169 13.55 9.02 9.23
CA HIS A 169 13.39 9.24 7.80
C HIS A 169 12.62 10.54 7.58
N LEU A 170 12.95 11.23 6.49
CA LEU A 170 12.35 12.49 6.12
C LEU A 170 11.26 12.23 5.08
N LEU A 171 10.03 12.59 5.41
CA LEU A 171 8.85 12.38 4.58
C LEU A 171 8.27 13.72 4.12
N LYS A 172 7.86 13.76 2.85
CA LYS A 172 6.98 14.78 2.29
C LYS A 172 5.90 14.10 1.46
N ILE A 173 4.67 14.56 1.62
CA ILE A 173 3.49 14.13 0.86
C ILE A 173 2.93 15.38 0.12
N ALA A 174 2.46 15.21 -1.11
CA ALA A 174 1.78 16.26 -1.87
C ALA A 174 0.52 16.77 -1.13
N ASP A 175 -0.01 17.91 -1.57
CA ASP A 175 -1.13 18.56 -0.89
C ASP A 175 -2.36 17.64 -0.83
N ALA A 176 -2.74 17.26 0.40
CA ALA A 176 -3.73 16.26 0.71
C ALA A 176 -4.49 16.63 1.98
N LYS A 177 -5.75 16.21 2.03
CA LYS A 177 -6.56 16.23 3.25
C LYS A 177 -6.38 14.93 4.00
N LEU A 178 -6.38 14.99 5.33
CA LEU A 178 -6.31 13.80 6.17
C LEU A 178 -7.72 13.23 6.36
N GLN A 179 -7.90 11.94 6.13
CA GLN A 179 -9.16 11.26 6.40
C GLN A 179 -9.22 10.86 7.89
N LEU A 180 -10.30 11.25 8.56
CA LEU A 180 -10.53 10.86 9.96
C LEU A 180 -11.02 9.41 10.03
N ILE A 181 -10.66 8.75 11.13
CA ILE A 181 -11.06 7.39 11.47
C ILE A 181 -11.65 7.35 12.88
N ASP A 182 -12.54 6.39 13.13
CA ASP A 182 -13.04 6.08 14.46
C ASP A 182 -12.13 5.10 15.23
N GLU A 183 -12.53 4.73 16.44
CA GLU A 183 -11.78 3.79 17.30
C GLU A 183 -11.67 2.37 16.73
N GLN A 184 -12.46 2.03 15.71
CA GLN A 184 -12.39 0.77 14.96
C GLN A 184 -11.57 0.91 13.68
N TYR A 185 -10.87 2.05 13.49
CA TYR A 185 -10.13 2.42 12.29
C TYR A 185 -11.01 2.56 11.04
N ILE A 186 -12.32 2.75 11.23
CA ILE A 186 -13.26 2.93 10.13
C ILE A 186 -13.21 4.40 9.70
N PRO A 187 -13.02 4.70 8.41
CA PRO A 187 -13.12 6.06 7.92
C PRO A 187 -14.49 6.68 8.20
N THR A 188 -14.52 7.87 8.82
CA THR A 188 -15.77 8.56 9.16
C THR A 188 -16.41 9.24 7.95
N GLY A 189 -15.63 9.45 6.89
CA GLY A 189 -16.00 10.27 5.73
C GLY A 189 -15.51 11.71 5.82
N ASP A 190 -15.10 12.17 7.01
CA ASP A 190 -14.60 13.52 7.21
C ASP A 190 -13.17 13.65 6.69
N LEU A 191 -12.93 14.73 5.95
CA LEU A 191 -11.61 15.12 5.44
C LEU A 191 -11.24 16.46 6.03
N ILE A 192 -10.12 16.51 6.74
CA ILE A 192 -9.66 17.74 7.40
C ILE A 192 -8.46 18.36 6.69
N ASP A 193 -8.41 19.69 6.73
CA ASP A 193 -7.21 20.48 6.45
C ASP A 193 -6.55 20.84 7.78
N TYR A 194 -5.22 20.84 7.85
CA TYR A 194 -4.49 21.11 9.11
C TYR A 194 -4.69 22.52 9.65
N ALA A 195 -5.10 23.47 8.80
CA ALA A 195 -5.41 24.84 9.20
C ALA A 195 -6.67 24.92 10.07
N SER A 196 -7.68 24.06 9.83
CA SER A 196 -8.89 24.02 10.64
C SER A 196 -8.73 23.17 11.90
N GLU A 197 -7.82 22.19 11.88
CA GLU A 197 -7.63 21.24 12.98
C GLU A 197 -6.16 21.16 13.42
N PRO A 198 -5.64 22.18 14.13
CA PRO A 198 -4.22 22.29 14.46
C PRO A 198 -3.71 21.16 15.37
N MET A 199 -4.59 20.47 16.10
CA MET A 199 -4.22 19.32 16.94
C MET A 199 -3.66 18.14 16.14
N TYR A 200 -3.94 18.08 14.82
CA TYR A 200 -3.45 17.04 13.92
C TYR A 200 -2.26 17.48 13.06
N LYS A 201 -1.68 18.66 13.34
CA LYS A 201 -0.51 19.19 12.61
C LYS A 201 0.72 18.27 12.65
N GLY A 202 0.83 17.40 13.67
CA GLY A 202 1.84 16.34 13.71
C GLY A 202 1.80 15.43 12.47
N PHE A 203 0.62 15.20 11.89
CA PHE A 203 0.43 14.38 10.69
C PHE A 203 0.60 15.15 9.37
N ASP A 204 0.84 16.47 9.41
CA ASP A 204 1.03 17.30 8.22
C ASP A 204 2.41 17.13 7.58
N PHE A 205 2.48 16.33 6.52
CA PHE A 205 3.71 16.13 5.73
C PHE A 205 3.72 16.96 4.43
N SER A 206 2.96 18.05 4.33
CA SER A 206 3.02 18.97 3.17
C SER A 206 4.42 19.56 2.95
N ASN A 207 5.20 19.65 4.03
CA ASN A 207 6.62 19.98 4.03
C ASN A 207 7.46 18.81 4.54
N THR A 208 8.70 18.71 4.07
CA THR A 208 9.62 17.65 4.49
C THR A 208 9.92 17.75 5.98
N LYS A 209 9.68 16.67 6.72
CA LYS A 209 10.01 16.55 8.15
C LYS A 209 10.25 15.09 8.55
N GLU A 210 10.81 14.88 9.74
CA GLU A 210 11.00 13.53 10.30
C GLU A 210 9.65 12.85 10.57
N ILE A 211 9.54 11.56 10.27
CA ILE A 211 8.31 10.78 10.49
C ILE A 211 7.94 10.76 11.97
N GLU A 212 8.93 10.72 12.87
CA GLU A 212 8.69 10.69 14.33
C GLU A 212 7.96 11.93 14.86
N SER A 213 7.94 13.03 14.10
CA SER A 213 7.11 14.20 14.44
C SER A 213 5.60 13.91 14.46
N ALA A 214 5.16 12.80 13.85
CA ALA A 214 3.80 12.29 13.90
C ALA A 214 3.60 11.18 14.95
N PHE A 215 4.66 10.74 15.63
CA PHE A 215 4.56 9.68 16.63
C PHE A 215 4.13 10.22 17.99
N ASN A 216 3.37 9.41 18.73
CA ASN A 216 2.92 9.65 20.10
C ASN A 216 2.36 11.08 20.33
N GLN A 217 1.64 11.62 19.35
CA GLN A 217 0.98 12.91 19.50
C GLN A 217 -0.11 12.82 20.58
N ASN A 218 -0.36 13.93 21.27
CA ASN A 218 -1.40 14.01 22.29
C ASN A 218 -2.77 14.34 21.65
N ASN A 219 -3.28 13.43 20.82
CA ASN A 219 -4.59 13.55 20.16
C ASN A 219 -5.21 12.16 19.92
N LEU A 220 -6.51 12.15 19.59
CA LEU A 220 -7.29 10.93 19.43
C LEU A 220 -6.76 10.04 18.30
N LEU A 221 -6.39 10.60 17.14
CA LEU A 221 -5.87 9.83 16.01
C LEU A 221 -4.57 9.09 16.37
N SER A 222 -3.66 9.71 17.11
CA SER A 222 -2.42 9.07 17.57
C SER A 222 -2.72 7.91 18.53
N MET A 223 -3.67 8.09 19.46
CA MET A 223 -4.10 7.00 20.34
C MET A 223 -4.68 5.83 19.53
N ILE A 224 -5.58 6.12 18.59
CA ILE A 224 -6.15 5.11 17.68
C ILE A 224 -5.02 4.44 16.90
N CYS A 225 -4.10 5.19 16.29
CA CYS A 225 -2.99 4.63 15.51
C CYS A 225 -1.89 3.95 16.34
N ASN A 226 -2.12 3.71 17.65
CA ASN A 226 -1.15 3.15 18.58
C ASN A 226 0.19 3.91 18.52
N GLY A 227 0.14 5.24 18.61
CA GLY A 227 1.30 6.13 18.64
C GLY A 227 2.07 6.26 17.33
N GLY A 228 1.57 5.72 16.21
CA GLY A 228 2.14 5.92 14.88
C GLY A 228 1.15 6.53 13.89
N ILE A 229 1.27 6.16 12.62
CA ILE A 229 0.39 6.56 11.51
C ILE A 229 -0.28 5.30 10.95
N ASP A 230 -1.59 5.33 10.75
CA ASP A 230 -2.43 4.35 10.04
C ASP A 230 -3.59 5.11 9.39
N LEU A 231 -3.24 6.07 8.52
CA LEU A 231 -4.13 7.15 8.06
C LEU A 231 -4.05 7.35 6.54
N ALA A 232 -5.17 7.76 5.95
CA ALA A 232 -5.24 8.09 4.54
C ALA A 232 -5.04 9.59 4.29
N TYR A 233 -4.20 9.89 3.31
CA TYR A 233 -3.97 11.22 2.77
C TYR A 233 -4.66 11.30 1.41
N CYS A 234 -5.78 12.01 1.35
CA CYS A 234 -6.61 12.18 0.16
C CYS A 234 -6.12 13.41 -0.63
N PHE A 235 -5.46 13.19 -1.77
CA PHE A 235 -4.87 14.27 -2.55
C PHE A 235 -5.93 15.25 -3.04
N LYS A 236 -5.65 16.55 -2.95
CA LYS A 236 -6.56 17.56 -3.48
C LYS A 236 -6.72 17.42 -5.01
N PRO A 237 -7.87 17.86 -5.58
CA PRO A 237 -8.10 17.77 -7.01
C PRO A 237 -6.93 18.36 -7.83
N ASN A 238 -6.54 17.66 -8.89
CA ASN A 238 -5.43 17.99 -9.79
C ASN A 238 -4.01 17.87 -9.18
N CYS A 239 -3.83 17.71 -7.86
CA CYS A 239 -2.51 17.47 -7.28
C CYS A 239 -1.91 16.16 -7.79
N TRP A 240 -2.66 15.07 -7.78
CA TRP A 240 -2.16 13.77 -8.24
C TRP A 240 -1.92 13.68 -9.76
N LYS A 241 -2.47 14.62 -10.53
CA LYS A 241 -2.22 14.74 -11.98
C LYS A 241 -1.03 15.63 -12.31
N ASN A 242 -0.87 16.74 -11.58
CA ASN A 242 0.03 17.84 -11.95
C ASN A 242 1.24 18.01 -11.00
N GLN A 243 1.22 17.40 -9.82
CA GLN A 243 2.28 17.50 -8.82
C GLN A 243 3.00 16.15 -8.72
N HIS A 244 4.24 16.12 -9.21
CA HIS A 244 5.11 14.95 -9.13
C HIS A 244 6.45 15.33 -8.48
N PRO A 245 6.97 14.55 -7.52
CA PRO A 245 6.38 13.32 -6.99
C PRO A 245 5.26 13.59 -5.97
N LEU A 246 4.38 12.59 -5.77
CA LEU A 246 3.34 12.62 -4.73
C LEU A 246 3.94 12.38 -3.34
N ILE A 247 4.96 11.55 -3.27
CA ILE A 247 5.64 11.20 -2.02
C ILE A 247 7.13 11.31 -2.25
N SER A 248 7.83 11.93 -1.32
CA SER A 248 9.29 11.91 -1.23
C SER A 248 9.70 11.39 0.13
N LEU A 249 10.49 10.33 0.15
CA LEU A 249 11.08 9.74 1.34
C LEU A 249 12.61 9.73 1.20
N SER A 250 13.31 10.07 2.28
CA SER A 250 14.74 9.80 2.37
C SER A 250 15.09 9.26 3.75
N ASN A 251 16.18 8.50 3.86
CA ASN A 251 16.77 8.30 5.19
C ASN A 251 17.32 9.62 5.76
N ALA A 252 17.71 9.61 7.03
CA ALA A 252 18.17 10.80 7.74
C ALA A 252 19.37 11.48 7.05
N SER A 253 20.31 10.69 6.54
CA SER A 253 21.51 11.18 5.83
C SER A 253 21.25 11.60 4.38
N LYS A 254 20.04 11.36 3.85
CA LYS A 254 19.62 11.63 2.47
C LYS A 254 20.46 10.90 1.40
N THR A 255 21.18 9.85 1.78
CA THR A 255 21.99 9.02 0.87
C THR A 255 21.12 8.10 0.03
N ASN A 256 20.04 7.57 0.62
CA ASN A 256 19.03 6.77 -0.05
C ASN A 256 17.74 7.59 -0.14
N ARG A 257 17.18 7.73 -1.34
CA ARG A 257 15.94 8.48 -1.56
C ARG A 257 14.97 7.72 -2.45
N LEU A 258 13.69 7.92 -2.17
CA LEU A 258 12.56 7.36 -2.90
C LEU A 258 11.61 8.50 -3.28
N GLN A 259 11.18 8.50 -4.53
CA GLN A 259 10.10 9.34 -5.02
C GLN A 259 9.01 8.46 -5.62
N ILE A 260 7.75 8.74 -5.29
CA ILE A 260 6.60 7.95 -5.77
C ILE A 260 5.66 8.84 -6.56
N THR A 261 5.28 8.39 -7.76
CA THR A 261 4.19 8.94 -8.58
C THR A 261 3.11 7.88 -8.74
N SER A 262 1.86 8.31 -8.91
CA SER A 262 0.74 7.38 -9.14
C SER A 262 -0.45 8.08 -9.78
N ASN A 263 -1.32 7.31 -10.43
CA ASN A 263 -2.63 7.78 -10.88
C ASN A 263 -3.75 7.63 -9.82
N GLN A 264 -3.42 7.18 -8.61
CA GLN A 264 -4.37 7.03 -7.52
C GLN A 264 -4.57 8.35 -6.76
N ASN A 265 -5.79 8.57 -6.25
CA ASN A 265 -6.19 9.84 -5.64
C ASN A 265 -5.96 9.90 -4.11
N SER A 266 -5.48 8.83 -3.50
CA SER A 266 -5.10 8.82 -2.09
C SER A 266 -3.90 7.90 -1.82
N VAL A 267 -3.28 8.09 -0.67
CA VAL A 267 -2.30 7.15 -0.10
C VAL A 267 -2.67 6.80 1.33
N VAL A 268 -2.73 5.52 1.66
CA VAL A 268 -2.71 5.08 3.07
C VAL A 268 -1.25 4.95 3.52
N VAL A 269 -0.94 5.61 4.63
CA VAL A 269 0.39 5.58 5.25
C VAL A 269 0.29 4.81 6.56
N TYR A 270 0.98 3.68 6.64
CA TYR A 270 1.03 2.86 7.85
C TYR A 270 2.46 2.62 8.33
N THR A 271 2.75 2.96 9.58
CA THR A 271 4.10 2.85 10.18
C THR A 271 4.29 1.62 11.06
N LEU A 272 3.69 0.48 10.69
CA LEU A 272 3.86 -0.82 11.38
C LEU A 272 3.66 -0.71 12.91
N ASN A 273 2.50 -0.21 13.32
CA ASN A 273 2.22 0.13 14.73
C ASN A 273 1.67 -1.05 15.53
N LYS A 274 1.02 -2.00 14.86
CA LYS A 274 0.36 -3.18 15.46
C LYS A 274 1.23 -4.40 15.17
N LEU A 275 1.84 -4.95 16.22
CA LEU A 275 2.59 -6.20 16.15
C LEU A 275 1.79 -7.29 16.86
N SER A 276 1.12 -8.14 16.10
CA SER A 276 0.35 -9.29 16.62
C SER A 276 1.17 -10.58 16.66
N ASP A 277 2.13 -10.71 15.75
CA ASP A 277 2.90 -11.92 15.50
C ASP A 277 4.40 -11.66 15.63
N ILE A 278 5.08 -12.57 16.32
CA ILE A 278 6.54 -12.60 16.33
C ILE A 278 6.99 -13.21 15.00
N VAL A 279 7.57 -12.38 14.15
CA VAL A 279 8.20 -12.75 12.88
C VAL A 279 9.63 -12.21 12.87
N SER A 280 10.47 -12.81 12.03
CA SER A 280 11.85 -12.35 11.85
C SER A 280 11.96 -11.50 10.59
N ILE A 281 12.48 -10.29 10.74
CA ILE A 281 12.81 -9.34 9.68
C ILE A 281 14.23 -8.86 9.94
N ASP A 282 15.10 -9.00 8.94
CA ASP A 282 16.53 -8.67 9.06
C ASP A 282 17.20 -9.44 10.22
N LYS A 283 16.87 -10.74 10.33
CA LYS A 283 17.39 -11.67 11.35
C LYS A 283 17.09 -11.27 12.81
N ARG A 284 16.15 -10.35 13.01
CA ARG A 284 15.72 -9.86 14.33
C ARG A 284 14.19 -9.93 14.43
N PRO A 285 13.62 -10.02 15.65
CA PRO A 285 12.19 -9.86 15.82
C PRO A 285 11.71 -8.53 15.23
N VAL A 286 10.55 -8.55 14.56
CA VAL A 286 9.92 -7.33 14.03
C VAL A 286 9.74 -6.29 15.14
N MET A 287 9.98 -5.03 14.80
CA MET A 287 9.86 -3.91 15.73
C MET A 287 8.80 -2.91 15.28
N LYS A 288 8.23 -2.20 16.24
CA LYS A 288 7.25 -1.15 15.98
C LYS A 288 7.96 -0.03 15.19
N HIS A 289 7.29 0.52 14.19
CA HIS A 289 7.87 1.58 13.34
C HIS A 289 9.08 1.17 12.51
N GLN A 290 9.34 -0.13 12.34
CA GLN A 290 10.46 -0.63 11.54
C GLN A 290 10.32 -0.35 10.03
N GLY A 291 9.10 -0.03 9.56
CA GLY A 291 8.82 0.26 8.16
C GLY A 291 7.60 1.16 8.00
N ILE A 292 7.47 1.74 6.81
CA ILE A 292 6.34 2.60 6.42
C ILE A 292 5.75 2.14 5.07
N THR A 293 4.44 2.00 4.98
CA THR A 293 3.74 1.74 3.70
C THR A 293 3.33 3.03 3.02
N PHE A 294 3.25 2.97 1.70
CA PHE A 294 2.60 3.97 0.85
C PHE A 294 1.66 3.25 -0.10
N GLU A 295 0.47 2.96 0.41
CA GLU A 295 -0.58 2.26 -0.31
C GLU A 295 -1.34 3.25 -1.17
N LEU A 296 -0.89 3.45 -2.41
CA LEU A 296 -1.58 4.29 -3.39
C LEU A 296 -2.83 3.55 -3.85
N GLN A 297 -4.00 4.16 -3.65
CA GLN A 297 -5.31 3.54 -3.91
C GLN A 297 -6.44 4.58 -3.96
N GLN A 298 -7.66 4.12 -4.21
CA GLN A 298 -8.85 4.91 -3.93
C GLN A 298 -9.00 5.18 -2.43
N ILE A 299 -9.64 6.30 -2.08
CA ILE A 299 -9.99 6.70 -0.72
C ILE A 299 -10.59 5.48 0.03
N PRO A 300 -10.06 5.12 1.21
CA PRO A 300 -10.59 4.00 1.98
C PRO A 300 -12.09 4.12 2.25
N ASN A 301 -12.77 2.96 2.23
CA ASN A 301 -14.21 2.84 2.42
C ASN A 301 -15.08 3.61 1.40
N PHE A 302 -14.55 3.98 0.23
CA PHE A 302 -15.27 4.76 -0.79
C PHE A 302 -16.61 4.17 -1.23
N ILE A 303 -16.80 2.85 -1.15
CA ILE A 303 -18.01 2.17 -1.63
C ILE A 303 -19.28 2.59 -0.87
N HIS A 304 -19.14 3.20 0.32
CA HIS A 304 -20.24 3.76 1.11
C HIS A 304 -20.33 5.28 1.02
N GLY A 305 -19.37 5.93 0.34
CA GLY A 305 -19.28 7.38 0.20
C GLY A 305 -19.57 7.91 -1.21
N THR A 306 -19.73 7.04 -2.21
CA THR A 306 -20.07 7.42 -3.60
C THR A 306 -21.13 6.48 -4.18
N SER A 307 -21.87 6.95 -5.18
CA SER A 307 -22.88 6.15 -5.90
C SER A 307 -22.33 5.46 -7.15
N ASP A 308 -21.18 5.90 -7.69
CA ASP A 308 -20.57 5.36 -8.90
C ASP A 308 -19.19 4.76 -8.58
N TYR A 309 -19.19 3.57 -7.95
CA TYR A 309 -17.97 2.85 -7.53
C TYR A 309 -17.74 1.53 -8.27
N LEU A 310 -18.72 1.06 -9.05
CA LEU A 310 -18.60 -0.17 -9.80
C LEU A 310 -17.88 0.11 -11.12
N THR A 311 -16.98 -0.78 -11.51
CA THR A 311 -16.25 -0.66 -12.76
C THR A 311 -16.21 -1.95 -13.54
N ARG A 312 -16.10 -1.83 -14.86
CA ARG A 312 -15.77 -2.92 -15.80
C ARG A 312 -14.28 -2.94 -16.16
N LYS A 313 -13.58 -1.82 -15.95
CA LYS A 313 -12.16 -1.64 -16.27
C LYS A 313 -11.45 -0.95 -15.12
N TYR A 314 -10.38 -1.56 -14.65
CA TYR A 314 -9.52 -0.99 -13.63
C TYR A 314 -8.13 -0.74 -14.22
N GLU A 315 -7.53 0.37 -13.85
CA GLU A 315 -6.15 0.72 -14.18
C GLU A 315 -5.54 1.48 -13.02
N SER A 316 -4.40 0.99 -12.52
CA SER A 316 -3.53 1.74 -11.63
C SER A 316 -2.09 1.65 -12.08
N ILE A 317 -1.37 2.75 -11.95
CA ILE A 317 0.07 2.80 -12.18
C ILE A 317 0.72 3.52 -11.02
N THR A 318 1.79 2.94 -10.50
CA THR A 318 2.61 3.54 -9.45
C THR A 318 4.08 3.33 -9.81
N GLU A 319 4.84 4.42 -9.79
CA GLU A 319 6.26 4.41 -10.12
C GLU A 319 7.08 4.79 -8.88
N TYR A 320 8.12 4.00 -8.62
CA TYR A 320 9.02 4.14 -7.48
C TYR A 320 10.42 4.48 -8.01
N ALA A 321 10.74 5.77 -8.08
CA ALA A 321 12.06 6.25 -8.47
C ALA A 321 13.02 6.19 -7.28
N ILE A 322 14.11 5.43 -7.45
CA ILE A 322 15.04 5.04 -6.38
C ILE A 322 16.41 5.66 -6.69
N PHE A 323 16.94 6.45 -5.75
CA PHE A 323 18.19 7.20 -5.94
C PHE A 323 19.24 6.81 -4.92
#